data_AF-A0A2E0UZK1-F1
#
_entry.id   AF-A0A2E0UZK1-F1
#
_cell.length_a   1.000
_cell.length_b   1.000
_cell.length_c   1.000
_cell.angle_alpha   90.00
_cell.angle_beta   90.00
_cell.angle_gamma   90.00
#
_symmetry.space_group_name_H-M   'P 1'
#
loop_
_entity.id
_entity.type
_entity.pdbx_description
1 polymer ?
#
loop_
_entity_poly.entity_id
_entity_poly.type
_entity_poly.pdbx_seq_one_letter_code
_entity_poly.pdbx_strand_id
1 'polypeptide(L)' 'MEQISKILDKASNFFAHRKGLLPLIGILLVLINFIIQFFVPGWIAESNLFLHIGVIISIIGMMLAWAL' A
#
# COMPACT_ATOMS: atom_id res chain seq x y z
N MET A 1 10.91 8.31 -18.78
CA MET A 1 9.51 7.97 -19.14
C MET A 1 9.31 6.47 -19.29
N GLU A 2 10.15 5.73 -20.04
CA GLU A 2 9.96 4.27 -20.25
C GLU A 2 10.07 3.39 -18.99
N GLN A 3 10.90 3.75 -18.01
CA GLN A 3 11.09 2.92 -16.81
C GLN A 3 9.87 2.91 -15.90
N ILE A 4 9.15 4.04 -15.82
CA ILE A 4 7.89 4.13 -15.05
C ILE A 4 6.84 3.26 -15.70
N SER A 5 6.70 3.30 -17.03
CA SER A 5 5.78 2.44 -17.78
C SER A 5 6.08 0.95 -17.58
N LYS A 6 7.35 0.53 -17.61
CA LYS A 6 7.73 -0.88 -17.38
C LYS A 6 7.47 -1.35 -15.95
N ILE A 7 7.69 -0.48 -14.96
CA ILE A 7 7.37 -0.79 -13.56
C ILE A 7 5.85 -0.85 -13.40
N LEU A 8 5.11 0.07 -14.00
CA LEU A 8 3.66 0.10 -13.98
C LEU A 8 3.05 -1.11 -14.70
N ASP A 9 3.61 -1.56 -15.82
CA ASP A 9 3.18 -2.76 -16.55
C ASP A 9 3.45 -4.05 -15.77
N LYS A 10 4.61 -4.14 -15.10
CA LYS A 10 4.90 -5.27 -14.19
C LYS A 10 3.97 -5.25 -12.99
N ALA A 11 3.73 -4.09 -12.41
CA ALA A 11 2.81 -3.94 -11.30
C ALA A 11 1.39 -4.31 -11.75
N SER A 12 0.93 -3.79 -12.89
CA SER A 12 -0.37 -4.05 -13.49
C SER A 12 -0.57 -5.54 -13.80
N ASN A 13 0.39 -6.22 -14.42
CA ASN A 13 0.32 -7.67 -14.64
C ASN A 13 0.34 -8.48 -13.33
N PHE A 14 1.05 -8.02 -12.31
CA PHE A 14 1.11 -8.65 -11.00
C PHE A 14 -0.19 -8.45 -10.19
N PHE A 15 -0.81 -7.27 -10.31
CA PHE A 15 -2.11 -6.93 -9.73
C PHE A 15 -3.26 -7.61 -10.47
N ALA A 16 -3.19 -7.74 -11.80
CA ALA A 16 -4.22 -8.36 -12.63
C ALA A 16 -4.42 -9.85 -12.33
N HIS A 17 -3.35 -10.57 -11.98
CA HIS A 17 -3.44 -11.99 -11.61
C HIS A 17 -3.81 -12.24 -10.15
N ARG A 18 -3.61 -11.27 -9.26
CA ARG A 18 -3.94 -11.38 -7.83
C ARG A 18 -4.69 -10.15 -7.37
N LYS A 19 -6.00 -10.15 -7.60
CA LYS A 19 -6.95 -9.06 -7.28
C LYS A 19 -6.79 -8.48 -5.85
N GLY A 20 -6.22 -9.21 -4.88
CA GLY A 20 -6.00 -8.75 -3.50
C GLY A 20 -4.65 -8.08 -3.20
N LEU A 21 -3.77 -7.86 -4.17
CA LEU A 21 -2.38 -7.47 -3.86
C LEU A 21 -2.21 -5.99 -3.49
N LEU A 22 -3.05 -5.10 -4.04
CA LEU A 22 -3.09 -3.69 -3.65
C LEU A 22 -3.59 -3.50 -2.19
N PRO A 23 -4.67 -4.20 -1.75
CA PRO A 23 -5.01 -4.34 -0.33
C PRO A 23 -3.84 -4.84 0.52
N LEU A 24 -3.11 -5.84 0.03
CA LEU A 24 -2.02 -6.47 0.76
C LEU A 24 -0.84 -5.51 1.01
N ILE A 25 -0.55 -4.63 0.04
CA ILE A 25 0.44 -3.55 0.20
C ILE A 25 -0.01 -2.54 1.27
N GLY A 26 -1.30 -2.18 1.27
CA GLY A 26 -1.83 -1.27 2.27
C GLY A 26 -1.79 -1.88 3.69
N ILE A 27 -2.11 -3.16 3.83
CA ILE A 27 -1.95 -3.92 5.09
C ILE A 27 -0.49 -3.95 5.52
N LEU A 28 0.44 -4.18 4.59
CA LEU A 28 1.88 -4.15 4.89
C LEU A 28 2.32 -2.78 5.40
N LEU A 29 1.82 -1.68 4.81
CA LEU A 29 2.07 -0.32 5.29
C LEU A 29 1.55 -0.11 6.72
N VAL A 30 0.37 -0.63 7.04
CA VAL A 30 -0.20 -0.57 8.40
C VAL A 30 0.67 -1.33 9.39
N LEU A 31 1.16 -2.52 9.03
CA LEU A 31 2.08 -3.30 9.86
C LEU A 31 3.43 -2.59 10.06
N ILE A 32 3.96 -1.95 9.01
CA ILE A 32 5.17 -1.14 9.10
C ILE A 32 4.95 0.06 10.00
N ASN A 33 3.81 0.77 9.90
CA ASN A 33 3.45 1.86 10.81
C ASN A 33 3.44 1.38 12.25
N PHE A 34 2.82 0.23 12.51
CA PHE A 34 2.77 -0.38 13.84
C PHE A 34 4.17 -0.60 14.40
N ILE A 35 5.08 -1.22 13.63
CA ILE A 35 6.47 -1.41 14.04
C ILE A 35 7.15 -0.05 14.31
N ILE A 36 7.05 0.91 13.38
CA ILE A 36 7.67 2.24 13.52
C ILE A 36 7.19 2.94 14.80
N GLN A 37 5.92 2.81 15.16
CA GLN A 37 5.34 3.44 16.35
C GLN A 37 6.00 2.95 17.66
N PHE A 38 6.49 1.71 17.71
CA PHE A 38 7.19 1.18 18.89
C PHE A 38 8.68 1.47 18.92
N PHE A 39 9.34 1.59 17.76
CA PHE A 39 10.80 1.71 17.69
C PHE A 39 11.30 3.15 17.46
N VAL A 40 10.49 4.02 16.86
CA VAL A 40 10.92 5.35 16.44
C VAL A 40 9.98 6.43 17.01
N PRO A 41 10.38 7.15 18.07
CA PRO A 41 9.65 8.32 18.52
C PRO A 41 9.86 9.48 17.52
N GLY A 42 8.79 10.22 17.22
CA GLY A 42 8.83 11.38 16.35
C GLY A 42 7.50 11.65 15.65
N TRP A 43 7.43 12.77 14.93
CA TRP A 43 6.21 13.24 14.26
C TRP A 43 5.57 12.19 13.33
N ILE A 44 6.37 11.33 12.71
CA ILE A 44 5.91 10.24 11.83
C ILE A 44 5.12 9.18 12.59
N ALA A 45 5.55 8.84 13.81
CA ALA A 45 4.87 7.87 14.68
C ALA A 45 3.66 8.50 15.39
N GLU A 46 3.73 9.77 15.78
CA GLU A 46 2.60 10.48 16.40
C GLU A 46 1.44 10.69 15.42
N SER A 47 1.75 11.09 14.19
CA SER A 47 0.74 11.33 13.16
C SER A 47 0.16 10.05 12.55
N ASN A 48 0.79 8.89 12.78
CA ASN A 48 0.41 7.62 12.16
C ASN A 48 0.26 7.74 10.63
N LEU A 49 1.18 8.48 9.99
CA LEU A 49 1.06 8.84 8.57
C LEU A 49 0.99 7.59 7.67
N PHE A 50 1.81 6.58 7.97
CA PHE A 50 1.83 5.31 7.23
C PHE A 50 0.55 4.49 7.45
N LEU A 51 -0.08 4.61 8.62
CA LEU A 51 -1.39 4.00 8.89
C LEU A 51 -2.45 4.59 7.95
N HIS A 52 -2.54 5.93 7.89
CA HIS A 52 -3.54 6.60 7.07
C HIS A 52 -3.36 6.29 5.59
N ILE A 53 -2.12 6.37 5.09
CA ILE A 53 -1.80 6.03 3.69
C ILE A 53 -2.07 4.54 3.42
N GLY A 54 -1.68 3.64 4.32
CA GLY A 54 -1.90 2.20 4.18
C GLY A 54 -3.38 1.84 4.14
N VAL A 55 -4.21 2.48 4.97
CA VAL A 55 -5.67 2.28 4.96
C VAL A 55 -6.29 2.80 3.66
N ILE A 56 -5.91 4.00 3.20
CA ILE A 56 -6.41 4.57 1.94
C ILE A 56 -6.05 3.65 0.76
N ILE A 57 -4.80 3.20 0.68
CA ILE A 57 -4.34 2.26 -0.36
C ILE A 57 -5.10 0.93 -0.26
N SER A 58 -5.37 0.45 0.95
CA SER A 58 -6.12 -0.80 1.15
C SER A 58 -7.56 -0.71 0.66
N ILE A 59 -8.23 0.40 0.97
CA ILE A 59 -9.61 0.66 0.55
C ILE A 59 -9.67 0.79 -0.97
N ILE A 60 -8.81 1.61 -1.57
CA ILE A 60 -8.73 1.77 -3.03
C ILE A 60 -8.41 0.44 -3.70
N GLY A 61 -7.50 -0.34 -3.09
CA GLY A 61 -7.16 -1.66 -3.55
C GLY A 61 -8.32 -2.64 -3.52
N MET A 62 -9.14 -2.62 -2.47
CA MET A 62 -10.34 -3.47 -2.39
C MET A 62 -11.38 -3.06 -3.42
N MET A 63 -11.57 -1.75 -3.61
CA MET A 63 -12.47 -1.23 -4.64
C MET A 63 -12.03 -1.65 -6.04
N LEU A 64 -10.73 -1.56 -6.35
CA LEU A 64 -10.16 -2.02 -7.62
C LEU A 64 -10.27 -3.55 -7.79
N ALA A 65 -10.07 -4.32 -6.72
CA ALA A 65 -10.21 -5.77 -6.72
C ALA A 65 -11.63 -6.25 -7.09
N TRP A 66 -12.63 -5.46 -6.70
CA TRP A 66 -14.05 -5.74 -6.97
C TRP A 66 -14.51 -5.19 -8.32
N ALA A 67 -13.88 -4.12 -8.82
CA ALA A 67 -14.23 -3.51 -10.10
C ALA A 67 -13.68 -4.27 -11.32
N LEU A 68 -12.62 -5.07 -11.13
CA LEU A 68 -12.02 -5.99 -12.11
C LEU A 68 -12.61 -7.40 -11.98
#